data_AF-A0A6P9EFQ2-F1
#
_entry.id   AF-A0A6P9EFQ2-F1
#
_cell.length_a   1.000
_cell.length_b   1.000
_cell.length_c   1.000
_cell.angle_alpha   90.00
_cell.angle_beta   90.00
_cell.angle_gamma   90.00
#
_symmetry.space_group_name_H-M   'P 1'
#
loop_
_entity.id
_entity.type
_entity.pdbx_description
1 polymer ?
#
loop_
_entity_poly.entity_id
_entity_poly.type
_entity_poly.pdbx_seq_one_letter_code
_entity_poly.pdbx_strand_id
1 'polypeptide(L)'
;MTNEPKDEDLVEEGKETADEVEKVIESTEDSAAVNLREKSSVESHDQECLEVCRRKQSVQNTGSLKEELSRILPQLEEMRKRKSERRNQFLETQEQIQKISNEIYGSTECISSVLVVDESDLSLRKLEELHRELHERQKEKRDRLRQVQEQVCALNSLCSMLGVDSKKILTEVHPSLRDSERSTNLSNCTIEQLAAAIQKWREVKLQRMQRLQDLGALEFDGYTNGRATNVSECYL
;
A
#
# COMPACT_ATOMS: atom_id res chain seq x y z
N MET A 1 -31.08 -1.15 -38.00
CA MET A 1 -31.10 -0.51 -36.67
C MET A 1 -30.32 -1.45 -35.77
N THR A 2 -29.00 -1.42 -35.92
CA THR A 2 -28.02 -0.61 -35.15
C THR A 2 -27.67 -1.36 -33.87
N ASN A 3 -26.51 -2.01 -33.99
CA ASN A 3 -25.81 -2.83 -33.02
C ASN A 3 -25.59 -2.08 -31.70
N GLU A 4 -25.68 -2.82 -30.61
CA GLU A 4 -25.17 -2.44 -29.29
C GLU A 4 -23.64 -2.65 -29.26
N PRO A 5 -22.85 -1.63 -28.89
CA PRO A 5 -21.45 -1.79 -28.52
C PRO A 5 -21.26 -1.19 -27.12
N LYS A 6 -21.46 -1.97 -26.06
CA LYS A 6 -21.20 -1.53 -24.68
C LYS A 6 -20.58 -2.61 -23.79
N ASP A 7 -20.71 -3.87 -24.18
CA ASP A 7 -20.16 -5.00 -23.42
C ASP A 7 -18.73 -5.37 -23.82
N GLU A 8 -18.23 -4.88 -24.97
CA GLU A 8 -16.84 -5.11 -25.40
C GLU A 8 -15.85 -4.14 -24.72
N ASP A 9 -16.24 -2.88 -24.50
CA ASP A 9 -15.37 -1.86 -23.88
C ASP A 9 -15.09 -2.15 -22.39
N LEU A 10 -16.04 -2.73 -21.65
CA LEU A 10 -15.85 -3.11 -20.24
C LEU A 10 -14.95 -4.34 -20.07
N VAL A 11 -14.88 -5.19 -21.09
CA VAL A 11 -13.99 -6.36 -21.09
C VAL A 11 -12.56 -5.94 -21.44
N GLU A 12 -12.37 -4.94 -22.29
CA GLU A 12 -11.05 -4.41 -22.63
C GLU A 12 -10.44 -3.58 -21.48
N GLU A 13 -11.21 -2.75 -20.77
CA GLU A 13 -10.73 -2.08 -19.53
C GLU A 13 -10.35 -3.10 -18.43
N GLY A 14 -11.12 -4.19 -18.32
CA GLY A 14 -10.84 -5.27 -17.37
C GLY A 14 -9.57 -6.06 -17.71
N LYS A 15 -9.21 -6.19 -18.99
CA LYS A 15 -7.94 -6.79 -19.42
C LYS A 15 -6.77 -5.83 -19.27
N GLU A 16 -6.96 -4.56 -19.58
CA GLU A 16 -5.90 -3.55 -19.45
C GLU A 16 -5.48 -3.38 -17.98
N THR A 17 -6.44 -3.41 -17.06
CA THR A 17 -6.15 -3.40 -15.61
C THR A 17 -5.52 -4.70 -15.10
N ALA A 18 -5.84 -5.86 -15.69
CA ALA A 18 -5.21 -7.13 -15.33
C ALA A 18 -3.75 -7.21 -15.83
N ASP A 19 -3.49 -6.79 -17.06
CA ASP A 19 -2.14 -6.74 -17.65
C ASP A 19 -1.22 -5.77 -16.88
N GLU A 20 -1.75 -4.65 -16.40
CA GLU A 20 -0.97 -3.69 -15.59
C GLU A 20 -0.66 -4.23 -14.20
N VAL A 21 -1.58 -4.99 -13.59
CA VAL A 21 -1.35 -5.67 -12.31
C VAL A 21 -0.34 -6.81 -12.46
N GLU A 22 -0.42 -7.61 -13.52
CA GLU A 22 0.54 -8.70 -13.79
C GLU A 22 1.94 -8.15 -14.04
N LYS A 23 2.06 -7.04 -14.79
CA LYS A 23 3.32 -6.34 -15.01
C LYS A 23 3.91 -5.73 -13.73
N VAL A 24 3.06 -5.22 -12.82
CA VAL A 24 3.50 -4.74 -11.50
C VAL A 24 3.96 -5.91 -10.64
N ILE A 25 3.28 -7.06 -10.68
CA ILE A 25 3.68 -8.27 -9.96
C ILE A 25 5.03 -8.78 -10.47
N GLU A 26 5.21 -8.95 -11.78
CA GLU A 26 6.50 -9.34 -12.39
C GLU A 26 7.62 -8.36 -12.00
N SER A 27 7.36 -7.05 -12.01
CA SER A 27 8.36 -6.05 -11.59
C SER A 27 8.71 -6.13 -10.09
N THR A 28 7.77 -6.59 -9.24
CA THR A 28 8.02 -6.81 -7.81
C THR A 28 8.70 -8.16 -7.53
N GLU A 29 8.43 -9.18 -8.33
CA GLU A 29 9.13 -10.48 -8.27
C GLU A 29 10.57 -10.35 -8.74
N ASP A 30 10.83 -9.57 -9.80
CA ASP A 30 12.18 -9.22 -10.24
C ASP A 30 12.93 -8.44 -9.16
N SER A 31 12.29 -7.49 -8.48
CA SER A 31 12.90 -6.75 -7.37
C SER A 31 13.16 -7.64 -6.14
N ALA A 32 12.30 -8.61 -5.85
CA ALA A 32 12.53 -9.61 -4.80
C ALA A 32 13.67 -10.59 -5.17
N ALA A 33 13.77 -10.98 -6.44
CA ALA A 33 14.84 -11.85 -6.95
C ALA A 33 16.20 -11.14 -6.98
N VAL A 34 16.24 -9.85 -7.31
CA VAL A 34 17.44 -9.00 -7.24
C VAL A 34 17.92 -8.89 -5.78
N ASN A 35 17.01 -8.66 -4.83
CA ASN A 35 17.34 -8.61 -3.41
C ASN A 35 17.81 -9.97 -2.85
N LEU A 36 17.25 -11.10 -3.29
CA LEU A 36 17.72 -12.45 -2.93
C LEU A 36 19.08 -12.79 -3.56
N ARG A 37 19.37 -12.30 -4.76
CA ARG A 37 20.71 -12.41 -5.41
C ARG A 37 21.75 -11.54 -4.71
N GLU A 38 21.41 -10.31 -4.32
CA GLU A 38 22.29 -9.47 -3.53
C GLU A 38 22.53 -10.08 -2.14
N LYS A 39 21.51 -10.64 -1.50
CA LYS A 39 21.65 -11.34 -0.22
C LYS A 39 22.61 -12.53 -0.29
N SER A 40 22.48 -13.39 -1.32
CA SER A 40 23.40 -14.53 -1.51
C SER A 40 24.81 -14.10 -1.94
N SER A 41 24.95 -12.99 -2.67
CA SER A 41 26.25 -12.39 -3.00
C SER A 41 26.95 -11.81 -1.76
N VAL A 42 26.21 -11.20 -0.84
CA VAL A 42 26.75 -10.61 0.40
C VAL A 42 27.13 -11.67 1.44
N GLU A 43 26.33 -12.73 1.60
CA GLU A 43 26.66 -13.85 2.50
C GLU A 43 27.87 -14.67 2.02
N SER A 44 28.02 -14.85 0.70
CA SER A 44 29.19 -15.54 0.12
C SER A 44 30.49 -14.75 0.30
N HIS A 45 30.44 -13.41 0.20
CA HIS A 45 31.65 -12.58 0.24
C HIS A 45 32.21 -12.36 1.66
N ASP A 46 31.38 -12.32 2.70
CA ASP A 46 31.88 -12.18 4.09
C ASP A 46 32.56 -13.47 4.57
N GLN A 47 32.09 -14.64 4.10
CA GLN A 47 32.72 -15.93 4.35
C GLN A 47 34.03 -16.08 3.55
N GLU A 48 34.05 -15.61 2.30
CA GLU A 48 35.26 -15.53 1.48
C GLU A 48 36.28 -14.54 2.07
N CYS A 49 35.86 -13.40 2.62
CA CYS A 49 36.76 -12.42 3.25
C CYS A 49 37.41 -12.97 4.53
N LEU A 50 36.66 -13.66 5.39
CA LEU A 50 37.23 -14.37 6.55
C LEU A 50 38.20 -15.47 6.12
N GLU A 51 37.93 -16.15 5.01
CA GLU A 51 38.82 -17.16 4.46
C GLU A 51 40.05 -16.57 3.76
N VAL A 52 39.93 -15.43 3.09
CA VAL A 52 41.03 -14.67 2.47
C VAL A 52 41.97 -14.10 3.55
N CYS A 53 41.42 -13.59 4.65
CA CYS A 53 42.21 -13.16 5.82
C CYS A 53 42.94 -14.35 6.47
N ARG A 54 42.27 -15.51 6.59
CA ARG A 54 42.82 -16.70 7.24
C ARG A 54 43.84 -17.45 6.36
N ARG A 55 43.63 -17.53 5.04
CA ARG A 55 44.58 -18.16 4.09
C ARG A 55 45.86 -17.34 3.89
N LYS A 56 45.81 -16.00 4.03
CA LYS A 56 46.98 -15.13 3.80
C LYS A 56 47.89 -14.95 5.02
N GLN A 57 47.38 -15.16 6.24
CA GLN A 57 48.22 -15.24 7.45
C GLN A 57 49.17 -16.45 7.44
N SER A 58 48.91 -17.47 6.62
CA SER A 58 49.78 -18.64 6.44
C SER A 58 51.04 -18.34 5.61
N VAL A 59 51.13 -17.19 4.93
CA VAL A 59 52.22 -16.87 4.00
C VAL A 59 53.12 -15.75 4.59
N GLN A 60 54.04 -16.20 5.43
CA GLN A 60 55.37 -15.62 5.72
C GLN A 60 55.52 -14.50 6.77
N ASN A 61 55.92 -14.93 7.97
CA ASN A 61 56.51 -14.13 9.05
C ASN A 61 58.03 -13.90 8.86
N THR A 62 58.47 -13.29 7.76
CA THR A 62 59.92 -12.99 7.55
C THR A 62 60.20 -11.64 6.85
N GLY A 63 59.27 -10.69 6.84
CA GLY A 63 59.44 -9.37 6.20
C GLY A 63 59.80 -8.24 7.16
N SER A 64 60.42 -7.17 6.65
CA SER A 64 60.69 -5.93 7.39
C SER A 64 59.38 -5.24 7.82
N LEU A 65 59.35 -4.53 8.95
CA LEU A 65 58.21 -3.72 9.41
C LEU A 65 57.62 -2.81 8.31
N LYS A 66 58.47 -2.32 7.40
CA LYS A 66 58.05 -1.48 6.26
C LYS A 66 57.21 -2.25 5.24
N GLU A 67 57.51 -3.53 5.02
CA GLU A 67 56.80 -4.43 4.10
C GLU A 67 55.50 -4.97 4.72
N GLU A 68 55.47 -5.11 6.05
CA GLU A 68 54.23 -5.39 6.76
C GLU A 68 53.27 -4.19 6.71
N LEU A 69 53.77 -2.98 6.94
CA LEU A 69 52.97 -1.76 6.84
C LEU A 69 52.41 -1.55 5.42
N SER A 70 53.21 -1.77 4.38
CA SER A 70 52.74 -1.64 2.98
C SER A 70 51.68 -2.68 2.61
N ARG A 71 51.64 -3.83 3.29
CA ARG A 71 50.59 -4.86 3.12
C ARG A 71 49.30 -4.53 3.89
N ILE A 72 49.40 -3.88 5.05
CA ILE A 72 48.23 -3.52 5.88
C ILE A 72 47.46 -2.32 5.31
N LEU A 73 48.15 -1.33 4.72
CA LEU A 73 47.52 -0.11 4.23
C LEU A 73 46.35 -0.35 3.23
N PRO A 74 46.51 -1.17 2.16
CA PRO A 74 45.41 -1.48 1.25
C PRO A 74 44.22 -2.17 1.94
N GLN A 75 44.50 -3.06 2.90
CA GLN A 75 43.45 -3.76 3.67
C GLN A 75 42.66 -2.78 4.53
N LEU A 76 43.33 -1.81 5.15
CA LEU A 76 42.66 -0.79 5.95
C LEU A 76 41.79 0.15 5.09
N GLU A 77 42.26 0.51 3.89
CA GLU A 77 41.50 1.30 2.93
C GLU A 77 40.24 0.56 2.45
N GLU A 78 40.39 -0.72 2.13
CA GLU A 78 39.27 -1.60 1.77
C GLU A 78 38.24 -1.71 2.91
N MET A 79 38.70 -1.88 4.15
CA MET A 79 37.82 -1.94 5.33
C MET A 79 37.08 -0.61 5.58
N ARG A 80 37.74 0.54 5.37
CA ARG A 80 37.10 1.86 5.46
C ARG A 80 36.02 2.03 4.39
N LYS A 81 36.32 1.62 3.16
CA LYS A 81 35.36 1.65 2.05
C LYS A 81 34.13 0.77 2.33
N ARG A 82 34.34 -0.45 2.83
CA ARG A 82 33.22 -1.34 3.23
C ARG A 82 32.37 -0.74 4.33
N LYS A 83 33.00 -0.09 5.33
CA LYS A 83 32.27 0.59 6.40
C LYS A 83 31.42 1.74 5.86
N SER A 84 31.95 2.57 4.97
CA SER A 84 31.17 3.66 4.36
C SER A 84 30.01 3.15 3.52
N GLU A 85 30.23 2.07 2.77
CA GLU A 85 29.16 1.44 1.97
C GLU A 85 28.03 0.94 2.86
N ARG A 86 28.38 0.24 3.96
CA ARG A 86 27.38 -0.24 4.91
C ARG A 86 26.62 0.90 5.57
N ARG A 87 27.29 2.00 5.93
CA ARG A 87 26.63 3.21 6.44
C ARG A 87 25.61 3.78 5.44
N ASN A 88 25.97 3.82 4.15
CA ASN A 88 25.07 4.34 3.11
C ASN A 88 23.81 3.49 2.97
N GLN A 89 23.93 2.16 3.03
CA GLN A 89 22.77 1.24 3.01
C GLN A 89 21.79 1.50 4.17
N PHE A 90 22.31 1.76 5.37
CA PHE A 90 21.49 2.13 6.53
C PHE A 90 20.77 3.47 6.32
N LEU A 91 21.48 4.49 5.82
CA LEU A 91 20.90 5.80 5.53
C LEU A 91 19.76 5.68 4.53
N GLU A 92 19.99 4.97 3.42
CA GLU A 92 19.00 4.77 2.37
C GLU A 92 17.76 4.04 2.91
N THR A 93 17.94 2.96 3.67
CA THR A 93 16.82 2.19 4.22
C THR A 93 15.99 3.03 5.19
N GLN A 94 16.63 3.82 6.06
CA GLN A 94 15.95 4.72 6.98
C GLN A 94 15.19 5.83 6.24
N GLU A 95 15.77 6.37 5.17
CA GLU A 95 15.12 7.37 4.32
C GLU A 95 13.86 6.82 3.66
N GLN A 96 13.94 5.60 3.13
CA GLN A 96 12.77 4.93 2.56
C GLN A 96 11.68 4.67 3.61
N ILE A 97 12.04 4.21 4.82
CA ILE A 97 11.08 4.01 5.92
C ILE A 97 10.39 5.33 6.27
N GLN A 98 11.16 6.42 6.43
CA GLN A 98 10.61 7.73 6.77
C GLN A 98 9.69 8.24 5.67
N LYS A 99 10.10 8.12 4.41
CA LYS A 99 9.28 8.52 3.25
C LYS A 99 7.93 7.80 3.25
N ILE A 100 7.93 6.48 3.38
CA ILE A 100 6.68 5.68 3.40
C ILE A 100 5.84 6.03 4.63
N SER A 101 6.47 6.24 5.78
CA SER A 101 5.74 6.64 7.00
C SER A 101 5.03 7.98 6.81
N ASN A 102 5.69 8.96 6.18
CA ASN A 102 5.10 10.25 5.86
C ASN A 102 3.96 10.14 4.84
N GLU A 103 4.05 9.21 3.89
CA GLU A 103 2.97 8.93 2.93
C GLU A 103 1.76 8.26 3.60
N ILE A 104 1.99 7.37 4.59
CA ILE A 104 0.92 6.67 5.31
C ILE A 104 0.21 7.60 6.31
N TYR A 105 0.96 8.30 7.16
CA TYR A 105 0.40 9.08 8.27
C TYR A 105 0.18 10.55 7.93
N GLY A 106 0.60 10.97 6.73
CA GLY A 106 0.69 12.36 6.33
C GLY A 106 1.96 13.01 6.87
N SER A 107 2.41 14.05 6.18
CA SER A 107 3.48 14.92 6.64
C SER A 107 2.96 15.77 7.80
N THR A 108 2.79 15.18 8.98
CA THR A 108 2.88 15.97 10.21
C THR A 108 4.23 16.69 10.15
N GLU A 109 4.33 17.92 10.67
CA GLU A 109 5.55 18.73 10.79
C GLU A 109 6.60 18.01 11.67
N CYS A 110 6.96 16.78 11.34
CA CYS A 110 8.17 16.14 11.77
C CYS A 110 9.24 16.83 10.95
N ILE A 111 9.70 17.95 11.50
CA ILE A 111 11.01 18.55 11.30
C ILE A 111 11.90 17.45 10.74
N SER A 112 12.43 17.68 9.54
CA SER A 112 13.49 16.88 8.93
C SER A 112 14.54 16.57 9.98
N SER A 113 14.30 15.51 10.75
CA SER A 113 15.19 15.03 11.77
C SER A 113 16.21 14.35 10.91
N VAL A 114 17.30 15.09 10.64
CA VAL A 114 18.46 14.60 9.91
C VAL A 114 18.63 13.14 10.29
N LEU A 115 18.47 12.24 9.33
CA LEU A 115 18.55 10.81 9.59
C LEU A 115 19.98 10.53 10.04
N VAL A 116 20.17 10.43 11.35
CA VAL A 116 21.45 10.10 11.94
C VAL A 116 21.50 8.60 12.07
N VAL A 117 22.27 7.96 11.19
CA VAL A 117 22.64 6.56 11.38
C VAL A 117 23.49 6.44 12.62
N ASP A 118 23.07 5.54 13.51
CA ASP A 118 23.85 5.13 14.66
C ASP A 118 25.09 4.36 14.18
N GLU A 119 26.24 5.03 14.25
CA GLU A 119 27.53 4.47 13.87
C GLU A 119 28.04 3.39 14.82
N SER A 120 27.39 3.20 15.97
CA SER A 120 27.80 2.21 16.97
C SER A 120 27.40 0.78 16.58
N ASP A 121 26.32 0.61 15.79
CA ASP A 121 25.81 -0.69 15.35
C ASP A 121 25.50 -0.72 13.84
N LEU A 122 26.55 -0.95 13.06
CA LEU A 122 26.46 -1.25 11.62
C LEU A 122 26.48 -2.77 11.36
N SER A 123 25.87 -3.57 12.23
CA SER A 123 25.80 -5.03 12.05
C SER A 123 24.82 -5.43 10.95
N LEU A 124 25.09 -6.55 10.29
CA LEU A 124 24.17 -7.09 9.27
C LEU A 124 22.79 -7.42 9.87
N ARG A 125 22.76 -7.96 11.08
CA ARG A 125 21.50 -8.24 11.80
C ARG A 125 20.64 -6.99 11.92
N LYS A 126 21.25 -5.84 12.26
CA LYS A 126 20.51 -4.59 12.38
C LYS A 126 19.99 -4.09 11.02
N LEU A 127 20.79 -4.26 9.96
CA LEU A 127 20.35 -3.93 8.60
C LEU A 127 19.16 -4.79 8.16
N GLU A 128 19.19 -6.09 8.43
CA GLU A 128 18.09 -7.01 8.13
C GLU A 128 16.81 -6.66 8.90
N GLU A 129 16.95 -6.23 10.16
CA GLU A 129 15.82 -5.74 10.94
C GLU A 129 15.18 -4.50 10.31
N LEU A 130 15.99 -3.54 9.84
CA LEU A 130 15.52 -2.35 9.13
C LEU A 130 14.85 -2.70 7.80
N HIS A 131 15.43 -3.62 7.01
CA HIS A 131 14.80 -4.09 5.77
C HIS A 131 13.45 -4.78 6.03
N ARG A 132 13.35 -5.57 7.10
CA ARG A 132 12.08 -6.19 7.49
C ARG A 132 11.04 -5.13 7.86
N GLU A 133 11.44 -4.11 8.63
CA GLU A 133 10.56 -2.99 8.95
C GLU A 133 10.09 -2.27 7.67
N LEU A 134 11.02 -1.95 6.76
CA LEU A 134 10.71 -1.34 5.47
C LEU A 134 9.68 -2.16 4.69
N HIS A 135 9.87 -3.48 4.61
CA HIS A 135 8.94 -4.39 3.92
C HIS A 135 7.54 -4.35 4.54
N GLU A 136 7.42 -4.41 5.87
CA GLU A 136 6.13 -4.34 6.54
C GLU A 136 5.44 -2.98 6.31
N ARG A 137 6.21 -1.87 6.29
CA ARG A 137 5.66 -0.54 5.96
C ARG A 137 5.18 -0.44 4.51
N GLN A 138 5.92 -1.00 3.57
CA GLN A 138 5.50 -1.07 2.16
C GLN A 138 4.21 -1.88 2.02
N LYS A 139 4.10 -3.01 2.73
CA LYS A 139 2.89 -3.82 2.76
C LYS A 139 1.71 -3.05 3.36
N GLU A 140 1.90 -2.41 4.51
CA GLU A 140 0.87 -1.56 5.14
C GLU A 140 0.37 -0.47 4.18
N LYS A 141 1.28 0.22 3.47
CA LYS A 141 0.93 1.22 2.46
C LYS A 141 0.03 0.63 1.36
N ARG A 142 0.42 -0.53 0.79
CA ARG A 142 -0.38 -1.20 -0.26
C ARG A 142 -1.76 -1.60 0.25
N ASP A 143 -1.83 -2.14 1.46
CA ASP A 143 -3.09 -2.58 2.07
C ASP A 143 -4.04 -1.40 2.30
N ARG A 144 -3.53 -0.28 2.83
CA ARG A 144 -4.30 0.95 3.01
C ARG A 144 -4.77 1.54 1.68
N LEU A 145 -3.91 1.56 0.67
CA LEU A 145 -4.27 2.08 -0.66
C LEU A 145 -5.43 1.28 -1.27
N ARG A 146 -5.32 -0.05 -1.24
CA ARG A 146 -6.39 -0.95 -1.68
C ARG A 146 -7.69 -0.71 -0.90
N GLN A 147 -7.60 -0.59 0.43
CA GLN A 147 -8.77 -0.32 1.27
C GLN A 147 -9.46 1.00 0.88
N VAL A 148 -8.69 2.07 0.64
CA VAL A 148 -9.23 3.35 0.18
C VAL A 148 -9.91 3.20 -1.17
N GLN A 149 -9.27 2.52 -2.13
CA GLN A 149 -9.85 2.28 -3.46
C GLN A 149 -11.18 1.52 -3.39
N GLU A 150 -11.23 0.43 -2.61
CA GLU A 150 -12.46 -0.35 -2.40
C GLU A 150 -13.57 0.50 -1.79
N GLN A 151 -13.24 1.32 -0.79
CA GLN A 151 -14.20 2.22 -0.15
C GLN A 151 -14.69 3.31 -1.12
N VAL A 152 -13.82 3.91 -1.93
CA VAL A 152 -14.21 4.88 -2.97
C VAL A 152 -15.14 4.22 -4.00
N CYS A 153 -14.83 3.01 -4.46
CA CYS A 153 -15.70 2.24 -5.37
C CYS A 153 -17.07 1.96 -4.73
N ALA A 154 -17.10 1.52 -3.48
CA ALA A 154 -18.34 1.28 -2.73
C ALA A 154 -19.16 2.57 -2.59
N LEU A 155 -18.52 3.69 -2.27
CA LEU A 155 -19.18 4.99 -2.19
C LEU A 155 -19.76 5.42 -3.53
N ASN A 156 -18.99 5.32 -4.62
CA ASN A 156 -19.43 5.65 -5.97
C ASN A 156 -20.68 4.84 -6.36
N SER A 157 -20.69 3.53 -6.09
CA SER A 157 -21.86 2.67 -6.36
C SER A 157 -23.10 3.11 -5.57
N LEU A 158 -22.94 3.47 -4.29
CA LEU A 158 -24.01 3.99 -3.43
C LEU A 158 -24.55 5.32 -3.95
N CYS A 159 -23.65 6.21 -4.36
CA CYS A 159 -24.00 7.53 -4.90
C CYS A 159 -24.79 7.40 -6.21
N SER A 160 -24.36 6.53 -7.13
CA SER A 160 -25.09 6.21 -8.37
C SER A 160 -26.50 5.68 -8.10
N MET A 161 -26.66 4.77 -7.12
CA MET A 161 -27.97 4.25 -6.73
C MET A 161 -28.88 5.30 -6.08
N LEU A 162 -28.32 6.25 -5.32
CA LEU A 162 -29.08 7.27 -4.60
C LEU A 162 -29.29 8.57 -5.39
N GLY A 163 -28.65 8.69 -6.56
CA GLY A 163 -28.67 9.89 -7.40
C GLY A 163 -27.89 11.06 -6.80
N VAL A 164 -26.80 10.79 -6.08
CA VAL A 164 -25.98 11.81 -5.40
C VAL A 164 -24.63 11.95 -6.10
N ASP A 165 -24.07 13.17 -6.12
CA ASP A 165 -22.73 13.40 -6.66
C ASP A 165 -21.64 12.90 -5.70
N SER A 166 -20.94 11.84 -6.09
CA SER A 166 -19.87 11.23 -5.30
C SER A 166 -18.65 12.13 -5.17
N LYS A 167 -18.36 12.98 -6.17
CA LYS A 167 -17.19 13.87 -6.14
C LYS A 167 -17.30 14.88 -5.01
N LYS A 168 -18.51 15.41 -4.78
CA LYS A 168 -18.79 16.31 -3.66
C LYS A 168 -18.53 15.65 -2.31
N ILE A 169 -18.98 14.41 -2.14
CA ILE A 169 -18.79 13.67 -0.87
C ILE A 169 -17.30 13.36 -0.64
N LEU A 170 -16.57 12.96 -1.69
CA LEU A 170 -15.13 12.70 -1.58
C LEU A 170 -14.37 13.97 -1.18
N THR A 171 -14.74 15.14 -1.74
CA THR A 171 -14.14 16.42 -1.32
C THR A 171 -14.46 16.83 0.11
N GLU A 172 -15.63 16.45 0.64
CA GLU A 172 -16.00 16.69 2.04
C GLU A 172 -15.16 15.82 3.00
N VAL A 173 -14.78 14.60 2.58
CA VAL A 173 -13.88 13.74 3.34
C VAL A 173 -12.44 14.24 3.25
N HIS A 174 -11.87 14.27 2.04
CA HIS A 174 -10.54 14.82 1.83
C HIS A 174 -10.31 15.19 0.35
N PRO A 175 -9.81 16.40 0.03
CA PRO A 175 -9.62 16.85 -1.35
C PRO A 175 -8.75 15.94 -2.22
N SER A 176 -7.77 15.25 -1.62
CA SER A 176 -6.89 14.32 -2.34
C SER A 176 -7.60 13.05 -2.85
N LEU A 177 -8.82 12.75 -2.39
CA LEU A 177 -9.57 11.57 -2.84
C LEU A 177 -10.31 11.82 -4.15
N ARG A 178 -10.41 13.08 -4.59
CA ARG A 178 -11.10 13.47 -5.81
C ARG A 178 -10.26 13.17 -7.06
N ASP A 179 -8.96 13.40 -6.97
CA ASP A 179 -8.04 13.33 -8.10
C ASP A 179 -7.14 12.09 -7.93
N SER A 180 -7.47 10.99 -8.63
CA SER A 180 -6.74 9.71 -8.58
C SER A 180 -5.26 9.82 -8.98
N GLU A 181 -4.88 10.90 -9.65
CA GLU A 181 -3.51 11.17 -10.10
C GLU A 181 -2.58 11.70 -8.99
N ARG A 182 -3.15 12.23 -7.90
CA ARG A 182 -2.38 12.80 -6.79
C ARG A 182 -2.26 11.79 -5.65
N SER A 183 -1.21 11.93 -4.84
CA SER A 183 -1.01 11.16 -3.61
C SER A 183 -2.30 11.13 -2.77
N THR A 184 -2.94 9.96 -2.70
CA THR A 184 -4.11 9.73 -1.86
C THR A 184 -3.68 9.77 -0.40
N ASN A 185 -4.44 10.48 0.44
CA ASN A 185 -4.20 10.49 1.87
C ASN A 185 -4.55 9.11 2.45
N LEU A 186 -3.56 8.42 3.02
CA LEU A 186 -3.71 7.06 3.56
C LEU A 186 -3.84 7.04 5.10
N SER A 187 -4.06 8.20 5.71
CA SER A 187 -4.19 8.32 7.16
C SER A 187 -5.42 7.57 7.67
N ASN A 188 -5.33 7.07 8.91
CA ASN A 188 -6.46 6.40 9.57
C ASN A 188 -7.70 7.30 9.58
N CYS A 189 -7.51 8.59 9.83
CA CYS A 189 -8.59 9.58 9.85
C CYS A 189 -9.37 9.58 8.52
N THR A 190 -8.67 9.61 7.38
CA THR A 190 -9.31 9.59 6.06
C THR A 190 -10.06 8.29 5.79
N ILE A 191 -9.46 7.14 6.14
CA ILE A 191 -10.08 5.81 5.98
C ILE A 191 -11.35 5.71 6.85
N GLU A 192 -11.30 6.16 8.09
CA GLU A 192 -12.44 6.13 9.02
C GLU A 192 -13.57 7.05 8.57
N GLN A 193 -13.24 8.28 8.12
CA GLN A 193 -14.23 9.21 7.59
C GLN A 193 -14.93 8.67 6.34
N LEU A 194 -14.18 8.02 5.44
CA LEU A 194 -14.74 7.41 4.25
C LEU A 194 -15.66 6.23 4.60
N ALA A 195 -15.24 5.39 5.55
CA ALA A 195 -16.09 4.31 6.08
C ALA A 195 -17.38 4.87 6.73
N ALA A 196 -17.29 5.92 7.52
CA ALA A 196 -18.43 6.57 8.16
C ALA A 196 -19.40 7.15 7.11
N ALA A 197 -18.88 7.80 6.07
CA ALA A 197 -19.69 8.30 4.96
C ALA A 197 -20.45 7.16 4.25
N ILE A 198 -19.78 6.05 3.94
CA ILE A 198 -20.40 4.87 3.35
C ILE A 198 -21.53 4.32 4.23
N GLN A 199 -21.30 4.19 5.54
CA GLN A 199 -22.33 3.71 6.47
C GLN A 199 -23.55 4.64 6.51
N LYS A 200 -23.33 5.95 6.57
CA LYS A 200 -24.40 6.94 6.50
C LYS A 200 -25.26 6.78 5.24
N TRP A 201 -24.64 6.53 4.09
CA TRP A 201 -25.38 6.35 2.84
C TRP A 201 -26.10 5.01 2.75
N ARG A 202 -25.55 3.93 3.33
CA ARG A 202 -26.25 2.65 3.48
C ARG A 202 -27.52 2.80 4.32
N GLU A 203 -27.45 3.56 5.40
CA GLU A 203 -28.61 3.87 6.25
C GLU A 203 -29.68 4.66 5.48
N VAL A 204 -29.28 5.69 4.72
CA VAL A 204 -30.23 6.44 3.86
C VAL A 204 -30.90 5.53 2.82
N LYS A 205 -30.14 4.62 2.20
CA LYS A 205 -30.68 3.63 1.26
C LYS A 205 -31.72 2.74 1.96
N LEU A 206 -31.42 2.25 3.16
CA LEU A 206 -32.32 1.40 3.93
C LEU A 206 -33.62 2.13 4.30
N GLN A 207 -33.52 3.37 4.78
CA GLN A 207 -34.69 4.20 5.12
C GLN A 207 -35.58 4.47 3.91
N ARG A 208 -34.99 4.75 2.73
CA ARG A 208 -35.77 4.92 1.49
C ARG A 208 -36.48 3.63 1.10
N MET A 209 -35.81 2.48 1.20
CA MET A 209 -36.41 1.19 0.90
C MET A 209 -37.57 0.85 1.82
N GLN A 210 -37.42 1.08 3.14
CA GLN A 210 -38.50 0.83 4.10
C GLN A 210 -39.74 1.68 3.77
N ARG A 211 -39.56 2.98 3.50
CA ARG A 211 -40.68 3.85 3.12
C ARG A 211 -41.40 3.39 1.86
N LEU A 212 -40.68 2.89 0.86
CA LEU A 212 -41.29 2.35 -0.36
C LEU A 212 -42.08 1.08 -0.07
N GLN A 213 -41.59 0.21 0.82
CA GLN A 213 -42.33 -0.98 1.25
C GLN A 213 -43.60 -0.61 2.02
N ASP A 214 -43.51 0.34 2.95
CA ASP A 214 -44.65 0.80 3.75
C ASP A 214 -45.75 1.41 2.85
N LEU A 215 -45.35 2.20 1.85
CA LEU A 215 -46.27 2.77 0.86
C LEU A 215 -46.91 1.68 -0.01
N GLY A 216 -46.13 0.71 -0.49
CA GLY A 216 -46.65 -0.40 -1.28
C GLY A 216 -47.60 -1.31 -0.48
N ALA A 217 -47.30 -1.54 0.80
CA ALA A 217 -48.18 -2.28 1.70
C ALA A 217 -49.50 -1.53 1.94
N LEU A 218 -49.44 -0.20 2.16
CA LEU A 218 -50.63 0.63 2.31
C LEU A 218 -51.51 0.61 1.05
N GLU A 219 -50.91 0.70 -0.14
CA GLU A 219 -51.65 0.56 -1.40
C GLU A 219 -52.31 -0.82 -1.50
N PHE A 220 -51.58 -1.90 -1.21
CA PHE A 220 -52.11 -3.26 -1.26
C PHE A 220 -53.27 -3.50 -0.28
N ASP A 221 -53.16 -3.01 0.96
CA ASP A 221 -54.21 -3.10 1.98
C ASP A 221 -55.47 -2.28 1.63
N GLY A 222 -55.30 -1.19 0.87
CA GLY A 222 -56.41 -0.43 0.29
C GLY A 222 -57.21 -1.23 -0.75
N TYR A 223 -56.52 -2.05 -1.58
CA TYR A 223 -57.16 -2.87 -2.61
C TYR A 223 -57.85 -4.13 -2.05
N THR A 224 -57.35 -4.72 -0.95
CA THR A 224 -57.96 -5.90 -0.33
C THR A 224 -59.21 -5.55 0.49
N ASN A 225 -59.19 -4.43 1.22
CA ASN A 225 -60.35 -3.98 2.01
C ASN A 225 -61.52 -3.45 1.14
N GLY A 226 -61.25 -2.94 -0.07
CA GLY A 226 -62.30 -2.51 -1.02
C GLY A 226 -63.10 -3.67 -1.66
N ARG A 227 -62.66 -4.93 -1.51
CA ARG A 227 -63.36 -6.12 -2.05
C ARG A 227 -64.32 -6.76 -1.05
N ALA A 228 -64.20 -6.45 0.24
CA ALA A 228 -65.02 -7.05 1.29
C ALA A 228 -66.41 -6.41 1.46
N THR A 229 -66.68 -5.25 0.84
CA THR A 229 -67.94 -4.50 1.04
C THR A 229 -68.97 -4.65 -0.09
N ASN A 230 -68.76 -5.51 -1.09
CA ASN A 230 -69.69 -5.67 -2.22
C ASN A 230 -70.14 -7.13 -2.48
N VAL A 231 -70.57 -7.85 -1.44
CA VAL A 231 -71.26 -9.16 -1.62
C VAL A 231 -72.47 -9.33 -0.68
N SER A 232 -73.16 -8.26 -0.27
CA SER A 232 -74.37 -8.40 0.58
C SER A 232 -75.56 -7.49 0.26
N GLU A 233 -75.67 -6.99 -0.97
CA GLU A 233 -76.80 -6.10 -1.34
C GLU A 233 -77.60 -6.56 -2.58
N CYS A 234 -77.75 -7.87 -2.78
CA CYS A 234 -78.62 -8.44 -3.83
C CYS A 234 -79.62 -9.50 -3.33
N TYR A 235 -80.08 -9.40 -2.07
CA TYR A 235 -81.22 -10.18 -1.57
C TYR A 235 -82.10 -9.28 -0.72
N LEU A 236 -82.95 -8.47 -1.35
CA LEU A 236 -84.24 -7.99 -0.83
C LEU A 236 -85.12 -7.58 -2.01
#